data_AF-M0JK64-F1
#
_entry.id   AF-M0JK64-F1
#
_cell.length_a   1.000
_cell.length_b   1.000
_cell.length_c   1.000
_cell.angle_alpha   90.00
_cell.angle_beta   90.00
_cell.angle_gamma   90.00
#
_symmetry.space_group_name_H-M   'P 1'
#
loop_
_entity.id
_entity.type
_entity.pdbx_description
1 polymer ?
#
loop_
_entity_poly.entity_id
_entity_poly.type
_entity_poly.pdbx_seq_one_letter_code
_entity_poly.pdbx_strand_id
1 'polypeptide(L)'
;MSYEPPTPPADLPTDIVNTLNDYSPDQLQQVARYAEELAEHKAREARLDEKSEEDEIDERPDDLPDDVPSKATITIKEINDNRYYYWQWREGEKVRSQYKGPVSPDE
;
A
#
# COMPACT_ATOMS: atom_id res chain seq x y z
N MET A 1 -14.16 -26.99 35.94
CA MET A 1 -13.90 -26.11 34.79
C MET A 1 -14.39 -24.73 35.18
N SER A 2 -13.50 -23.74 35.28
CA SER A 2 -13.89 -22.38 35.61
C SER A 2 -14.69 -21.81 34.43
N TYR A 3 -15.94 -21.44 34.68
CA TYR A 3 -16.85 -20.78 33.74
C TYR A 3 -16.65 -19.26 33.77
N GLU A 4 -15.40 -18.81 33.83
CA GLU A 4 -15.12 -17.38 33.85
C GLU A 4 -15.12 -16.85 32.41
N PRO A 5 -15.83 -15.74 32.14
CA PRO A 5 -15.82 -15.15 30.81
C PRO A 5 -14.42 -14.68 30.43
N PRO A 6 -14.09 -14.69 29.14
CA PRO A 6 -12.80 -14.19 28.66
C PRO A 6 -12.65 -12.70 28.97
N THR A 7 -11.43 -12.28 29.27
CA THR A 7 -11.10 -10.86 29.45
C THR A 7 -11.21 -10.11 28.13
N PRO A 8 -11.94 -8.98 28.06
CA PRO A 8 -12.06 -8.21 26.83
C PRO A 8 -10.73 -7.52 26.49
N PRO A 9 -10.39 -7.39 25.19
CA PRO A 9 -9.18 -6.71 24.75
C PRO A 9 -9.23 -5.20 25.06
N ALA A 10 -8.11 -4.65 25.55
CA ALA A 10 -8.03 -3.26 26.02
C ALA A 10 -8.15 -2.22 24.89
N ASP A 11 -7.74 -2.60 23.67
CA ASP A 11 -7.74 -1.71 22.50
C ASP A 11 -9.09 -1.64 21.77
N LEU A 12 -10.07 -2.47 22.16
CA LEU A 12 -11.41 -2.41 21.56
C LEU A 12 -12.34 -1.51 22.37
N PRO A 13 -13.09 -0.61 21.71
CA PRO A 13 -14.08 0.20 22.39
C PRO A 13 -15.19 -0.67 23.00
N THR A 14 -15.70 -0.23 24.14
CA THR A 14 -16.69 -0.98 24.94
C THR A 14 -17.94 -1.34 24.14
N ASP A 15 -18.38 -0.49 23.21
CA ASP A 15 -19.53 -0.78 22.34
C ASP A 15 -19.33 -2.02 21.46
N ILE A 16 -18.12 -2.21 20.92
CA ILE A 16 -17.78 -3.40 20.12
C ILE A 16 -17.74 -4.64 21.01
N VAL A 17 -17.15 -4.53 22.20
CA VAL A 17 -17.11 -5.63 23.18
C VAL A 17 -18.54 -6.06 23.58
N ASN A 18 -19.42 -5.11 23.87
CA ASN A 18 -20.82 -5.40 24.19
C ASN A 18 -21.54 -6.08 23.02
N THR A 19 -21.36 -5.58 21.80
CA THR A 19 -21.94 -6.18 20.60
C THR A 19 -21.49 -7.64 20.41
N LEU A 20 -20.21 -7.94 20.65
CA LEU A 20 -19.68 -9.30 20.57
C LEU A 20 -20.24 -10.21 21.68
N ASN A 21 -20.46 -9.69 22.89
CA ASN A 21 -21.06 -10.46 23.98
C ASN A 21 -22.52 -10.87 23.70
N ASP A 22 -23.25 -10.13 22.87
CA ASP A 22 -24.62 -10.45 22.48
C ASP A 22 -24.72 -11.50 21.35
N TYR A 23 -23.60 -11.83 20.69
CA TYR A 23 -23.57 -12.78 19.57
C TYR A 23 -23.55 -14.23 20.02
N SER A 24 -24.15 -15.10 19.19
CA SER A 24 -24.07 -16.54 19.39
C SER A 24 -22.65 -17.06 19.11
N PRO A 25 -22.27 -18.24 19.64
CA PRO A 25 -20.96 -18.84 19.38
C PRO A 25 -20.63 -18.99 17.88
N ASP A 26 -21.62 -19.37 17.06
CA ASP A 26 -21.45 -19.49 15.61
C ASP A 26 -21.18 -18.13 14.94
N GLN A 27 -21.87 -17.08 15.37
CA GLN A 27 -21.65 -15.71 14.88
C GLN A 27 -20.26 -15.20 15.27
N LEU A 28 -19.83 -15.45 16.51
CA LEU A 28 -18.49 -15.11 16.96
C LEU A 28 -17.40 -15.82 16.14
N GLN A 29 -17.63 -17.07 15.74
CA GLN A 29 -16.70 -17.81 14.89
C GLN A 29 -16.63 -17.25 13.46
N GLN A 30 -17.75 -16.74 12.93
CA GLN A 30 -17.76 -16.03 11.65
C GLN A 30 -17.02 -14.70 11.72
N VAL A 31 -17.24 -13.92 12.79
CA VAL A 31 -16.53 -12.65 13.02
C VAL A 31 -15.03 -12.88 13.13
N ALA A 32 -14.60 -13.90 13.87
CA ALA A 32 -13.18 -14.24 14.01
C ALA A 32 -12.52 -14.51 12.64
N ARG A 33 -13.15 -15.32 11.79
CA ARG A 33 -12.64 -15.63 10.45
C ARG A 33 -12.55 -14.38 9.57
N TYR A 34 -13.60 -13.57 9.55
CA TYR A 34 -13.62 -12.34 8.77
C TYR A 34 -12.57 -11.34 9.27
N ALA A 35 -12.40 -11.19 10.59
CA ALA A 35 -11.40 -10.32 11.17
C ALA A 35 -9.97 -10.74 10.79
N GLU A 36 -9.70 -12.04 10.75
CA GLU A 36 -8.41 -12.60 10.29
C GLU A 36 -8.16 -12.30 8.81
N GLU A 37 -9.12 -12.60 7.93
CA GLU A 37 -9.03 -12.28 6.50
C GLU A 37 -8.84 -10.78 6.24
N LEU A 38 -9.55 -9.93 6.99
CA LEU A 38 -9.43 -8.48 6.91
C LEU A 38 -8.05 -7.99 7.38
N ALA A 39 -7.49 -8.59 8.43
CA ALA A 39 -6.15 -8.26 8.90
C ALA A 39 -5.08 -8.64 7.87
N GLU A 40 -5.19 -9.82 7.26
CA GLU A 40 -4.30 -10.24 6.17
C GLU A 40 -4.41 -9.32 4.96
N HIS A 41 -5.63 -8.92 4.59
CA HIS A 41 -5.85 -7.98 3.49
C HIS A 41 -5.15 -6.65 3.76
N LYS A 42 -5.39 -6.05 4.93
CA LYS A 42 -4.78 -4.76 5.31
C LYS A 42 -3.26 -4.86 5.44
N ALA A 43 -2.72 -5.97 5.95
CA ALA A 43 -1.28 -6.19 6.01
C ALA A 43 -0.66 -6.32 4.61
N ARG A 44 -1.38 -6.91 3.64
CA ARG A 44 -0.97 -6.97 2.25
C ARG A 44 -1.05 -5.61 1.57
N GLU A 45 -2.11 -4.84 1.80
CA GLU A 45 -2.25 -3.48 1.32
C GLU A 45 -1.15 -2.58 1.84
N ALA A 46 -0.85 -2.61 3.15
CA ALA A 46 0.24 -1.81 3.72
C ALA A 46 1.60 -2.14 3.08
N ARG A 47 1.88 -3.41 2.80
CA ARG A 47 3.10 -3.82 2.06
C ARG A 47 3.10 -3.40 0.60
N LEU A 48 1.93 -3.26 -0.01
CA LEU A 48 1.79 -2.77 -1.38
C LEU A 48 1.88 -1.25 -1.44
N ASP A 49 1.41 -0.53 -0.43
CA ASP A 49 1.51 0.93 -0.28
C ASP A 49 2.97 1.34 -0.05
N GLU A 50 3.67 0.68 0.88
CA GLU A 50 5.12 0.83 1.09
C GLU A 50 5.94 0.50 -0.18
N LYS A 51 5.40 -0.36 -1.06
CA LYS A 51 6.04 -0.70 -2.34
C LYS A 51 5.60 0.23 -3.49
N SER A 52 4.43 0.85 -3.41
CA SER A 52 3.89 1.73 -4.44
C SER A 52 4.45 3.14 -4.33
N GLU A 53 4.89 3.58 -3.14
CA GLU A 53 5.72 4.78 -2.99
C GLU A 53 7.08 4.65 -3.71
N GLU A 54 7.57 3.42 -3.98
CA GLU A 54 8.81 3.18 -4.70
C GLU A 54 8.60 2.82 -6.20
N ASP A 55 7.37 2.49 -6.60
CA ASP A 55 7.08 1.80 -7.88
C ASP A 55 5.72 2.22 -8.52
N GLU A 56 5.33 3.50 -8.45
CA GLU A 56 4.45 4.09 -9.49
C GLU A 56 5.20 4.13 -10.83
N ILE A 57 5.36 2.96 -11.43
CA ILE A 57 5.83 2.78 -12.79
C ILE A 57 4.65 3.10 -13.71
N ASP A 58 4.45 4.38 -13.98
CA ASP A 58 3.52 4.80 -15.01
C ASP A 58 4.13 4.59 -16.40
N GLU A 59 3.29 3.99 -17.26
CA GLU A 59 3.36 3.76 -18.69
C GLU A 59 4.68 3.96 -19.44
N ARG A 60 5.06 2.92 -20.21
CA ARG A 60 6.08 3.01 -21.29
C ARG A 60 5.67 4.15 -22.24
N PRO A 61 6.34 5.29 -22.16
CA PRO A 61 6.00 6.45 -22.96
C PRO A 61 6.65 6.33 -24.35
N ASP A 62 5.87 6.62 -25.38
CA ASP A 62 6.33 6.62 -26.78
C ASP A 62 7.23 7.85 -27.11
N ASP A 63 7.44 8.78 -26.17
CA ASP A 63 8.19 10.03 -26.33
C ASP A 63 9.51 10.00 -25.53
N LEU A 64 10.42 9.11 -25.94
CA LEU A 64 11.76 8.98 -25.38
C LEU A 64 12.73 9.95 -26.09
N PRO A 65 13.40 10.87 -25.39
CA PRO A 65 14.44 11.70 -25.99
C PRO A 65 15.68 10.86 -26.37
N ASP A 66 16.46 11.29 -27.37
CA ASP A 66 17.65 10.58 -27.88
C ASP A 66 18.70 10.22 -26.79
N ASP A 67 18.74 10.97 -25.69
CA ASP A 67 19.67 10.76 -24.57
C ASP A 67 19.20 9.66 -23.58
N VAL A 68 18.00 9.13 -23.76
CA VAL A 68 17.39 8.11 -22.89
C VAL A 68 17.23 6.81 -23.67
N PRO A 69 17.76 5.69 -23.18
CA PRO A 69 17.64 4.42 -23.89
C PRO A 69 16.19 3.95 -23.90
N SER A 70 15.79 3.23 -24.95
CA SER A 70 14.41 2.74 -25.12
C SER A 70 13.94 1.74 -24.05
N LYS A 71 14.82 1.32 -23.13
CA LYS A 71 14.50 0.50 -21.96
C LYS A 71 14.38 1.32 -20.66
N ALA A 72 14.35 2.64 -20.75
CA ALA A 72 14.10 3.49 -19.60
C ALA A 72 12.63 3.39 -19.16
N THR A 73 12.44 3.47 -17.85
CA THR A 73 11.14 3.47 -17.19
C THR A 73 10.90 4.86 -16.61
N ILE A 74 9.64 5.32 -16.54
CA ILE A 74 9.32 6.54 -15.79
C ILE A 74 9.12 6.19 -14.31
N THR A 75 9.71 6.99 -13.44
CA THR A 75 9.55 6.96 -11.98
C THR A 75 9.10 8.32 -11.51
N ILE A 76 8.15 8.37 -10.58
CA ILE A 76 7.72 9.61 -9.94
C ILE A 76 8.64 9.88 -8.73
N LYS A 77 9.14 11.11 -8.61
CA LYS A 77 9.89 11.58 -7.44
C LYS A 77 9.12 12.71 -6.77
N GLU A 78 8.86 12.57 -5.49
CA GLU A 78 8.27 13.63 -4.67
C GLU A 78 9.37 14.44 -3.98
N ILE A 79 9.35 15.76 -4.15
CA ILE A 79 10.30 16.70 -3.54
C ILE A 79 9.54 17.96 -3.15
N ASN A 80 9.53 18.32 -1.86
CA ASN A 80 8.81 19.48 -1.31
C ASN A 80 7.31 19.50 -1.69
N ASP A 81 6.61 18.37 -1.50
CA ASP A 81 5.19 18.20 -1.83
C ASP A 81 4.85 18.36 -3.33
N ASN A 82 5.87 18.41 -4.20
CA ASN A 82 5.72 18.43 -5.65
C ASN A 82 6.17 17.10 -6.25
N ARG A 83 5.37 16.56 -7.18
CA ARG A 83 5.66 15.31 -7.90
C ARG A 83 6.31 15.61 -9.25
N TYR A 84 7.36 14.87 -9.59
CA TYR A 84 8.13 15.04 -10.83
C TYR A 84 8.35 13.69 -11.51
N TYR A 85 8.18 13.65 -12.83
CA TYR A 85 8.52 12.49 -13.64
C TYR A 85 10.02 12.46 -13.94
N TYR A 86 10.63 11.30 -13.72
CA TYR A 86 12.01 11.00 -14.06
C TYR A 86 12.09 9.75 -14.92
N TRP A 87 12.89 9.79 -15.98
CA TRP A 87 13.37 8.61 -16.66
C TRP A 87 14.42 7.92 -15.83
N GLN A 88 14.33 6.60 -15.67
CA GLN A 88 15.32 5.81 -14.98
C GLN A 88 15.70 4.58 -15.81
N TRP A 89 17.00 4.33 -15.95
CA TRP A 89 17.52 3.16 -16.64
C TRP A 89 18.83 2.68 -16.02
N ARG A 90 19.22 1.44 -16.34
CA ARG A 90 20.50 0.86 -15.93
C ARG A 90 21.51 0.92 -17.06
N GLU A 91 22.67 1.47 -16.76
CA GLU A 91 23.85 1.48 -17.60
C GLU A 91 24.92 0.62 -16.92
N GLY A 92 24.93 -0.68 -17.24
CA GLY A 92 25.74 -1.68 -16.53
C GLY A 92 25.32 -1.83 -15.08
N GLU A 93 26.22 -1.51 -14.15
CA GLU A 93 25.98 -1.57 -12.70
C GLU A 93 25.49 -0.24 -12.11
N LYS A 94 25.42 0.83 -12.93
CA LYS A 94 25.01 2.17 -12.48
C LYS A 94 23.58 2.47 -12.89
N VAL A 95 22.81 3.00 -11.95
CA VAL A 95 21.48 3.55 -12.22
C VAL A 95 21.63 5.00 -12.67
N ARG A 96 21.06 5.32 -13.83
CA ARG A 96 20.98 6.69 -14.37
C ARG A 96 19.55 7.19 -14.25
N SER A 97 19.40 8.50 -14.08
CA SER A 97 18.10 9.14 -14.13
C SER A 97 18.16 10.48 -14.85
N GLN A 98 17.08 10.85 -15.54
CA GLN A 98 16.94 12.12 -16.24
C GLN A 98 15.56 12.72 -15.99
N TYR A 99 15.51 14.02 -15.75
CA TYR A 99 14.26 14.74 -15.50
C TYR A 99 13.40 14.79 -16.77
N LYS A 100 12.12 14.38 -16.68
CA LYS A 100 11.13 14.44 -17.77
C LYS A 100 10.28 15.70 -17.68
N GLY A 101 9.77 16.02 -16.50
CA GLY A 101 8.85 17.14 -16.30
C GLY A 101 8.10 17.09 -14.97
N PRO A 102 7.33 18.14 -14.63
CA PRO A 102 6.42 18.09 -13.49
C PRO A 102 5.28 17.11 -13.75
N VAL A 103 4.83 16.41 -12.71
CA VAL A 103 3.57 15.66 -12.75
C VAL A 103 2.45 16.68 -12.68
N SER A 104 1.58 16.71 -13.70
CA SER A 104 0.38 17.54 -13.63
C SER A 104 -0.55 16.95 -12.57
N PRO A 105 -1.06 17.74 -11.61
CA PRO A 105 -1.96 17.24 -10.57
C PRO A 105 -3.39 16.97 -11.07
N ASP A 106 -3.59 16.86 -12.38
CA ASP A 106 -4.89 16.68 -13.02
C ASP A 106 -4.92 15.31 -13.71
N GLU A 107 -5.02 14.26 -12.90
CA GLU A 107 -5.70 12.98 -13.23
C GLU A 107 -6.20 12.30 -11.95
#